data_AF-A0AAP5N0T5-F1
#
_entry.id   AF-A0AAP5N0T5-F1
#
_cell.length_a   1.000
_cell.length_b   1.000
_cell.length_c   1.000
_cell.angle_alpha   90.00
_cell.angle_beta   90.00
_cell.angle_gamma   90.00
#
_symmetry.space_group_name_H-M   'P 1'
#
loop_
_entity.id
_entity.type
_entity.pdbx_description
1 polymer ?
#
loop_
_entity_poly.entity_id
_entity_poly.type
_entity_poly.pdbx_seq_one_letter_code
_entity_poly.pdbx_strand_id
1 'polypeptide(L)' 'MEVLKCRGCGQELSPDLEIEFSEYLNGFFCSPDCAQDFYFDYMGSYLFCPEDHNDVIVKNGNLFMVEE' A
#
# COMPACT_ATOMS: atom_id res chain seq x y z
N MET A 1 -12.72 -7.19 5.67
CA MET A 1 -11.87 -7.45 4.48
C MET A 1 -12.14 -6.39 3.44
N GLU A 2 -11.28 -5.40 3.39
CA GLU A 2 -11.36 -4.30 2.43
C GLU A 2 -10.22 -4.40 1.42
N VAL A 3 -10.49 -4.07 0.15
CA VAL A 3 -9.44 -4.01 -0.88
C VAL A 3 -8.50 -2.87 -0.54
N LEU A 4 -7.20 -3.14 -0.53
CA LEU A 4 -6.19 -2.10 -0.37
C LEU A 4 -6.22 -1.17 -1.57
N LYS A 5 -6.21 0.13 -1.29
CA LYS A 5 -6.23 1.17 -2.31
C LYS A 5 -5.05 2.12 -2.13
N CYS A 6 -4.55 2.61 -3.24
CA CYS A 6 -3.56 3.69 -3.22
C CYS A 6 -4.17 4.93 -2.57
N ARG A 7 -3.47 5.51 -1.59
CA ARG A 7 -3.89 6.74 -0.92
C ARG A 7 -3.89 7.95 -1.85
N GLY A 8 -2.97 8.00 -2.81
CA GLY A 8 -2.83 9.12 -3.75
C GLY A 8 -3.91 9.15 -4.84
N CYS A 9 -4.16 8.01 -5.51
CA CYS A 9 -5.04 7.95 -6.68
C CYS A 9 -6.30 7.09 -6.49
N GLY A 10 -6.42 6.36 -5.39
CA GLY A 10 -7.60 5.53 -5.07
C GLY A 10 -7.68 4.20 -5.84
N GLN A 11 -6.71 3.87 -6.69
CA GLN A 11 -6.72 2.61 -7.43
C GLN A 11 -6.59 1.41 -6.50
N GLU A 12 -7.19 0.28 -6.87
CA GLU A 12 -7.01 -0.99 -6.18
C GLU A 12 -5.58 -1.51 -6.36
N LEU A 13 -5.01 -2.04 -5.29
CA LEU A 13 -3.63 -2.53 -5.29
C LEU A 13 -3.56 -4.02 -5.58
N SER A 14 -2.60 -4.40 -6.43
CA SER A 14 -2.27 -5.77 -6.77
C SER A 14 -0.82 -6.08 -6.38
N PRO A 15 -0.47 -7.35 -6.15
CA PRO A 15 0.91 -7.75 -5.83
C PRO A 15 1.91 -7.52 -6.98
N ASP A 16 1.43 -7.22 -8.19
CA ASP A 16 2.28 -6.96 -9.36
C ASP A 16 2.80 -5.50 -9.41
N LEU A 17 2.35 -4.64 -8.48
CA LEU A 17 2.77 -3.25 -8.38
C LEU A 17 3.96 -3.11 -7.42
N GLU A 18 4.85 -2.16 -7.71
CA GLU A 18 5.86 -1.69 -6.74
C GLU A 18 5.16 -0.78 -5.73
N ILE A 19 4.56 -1.40 -4.71
CA ILE A 19 3.83 -0.69 -3.67
C ILE A 19 4.82 -0.19 -2.61
N GLU A 20 4.61 1.03 -2.15
CA GLU A 20 5.27 1.57 -0.98
C GLU A 20 4.27 1.77 0.16
N PHE A 21 4.70 1.44 1.37
CA PHE A 21 3.93 1.64 2.58
C PHE A 21 4.60 2.69 3.47
N SER A 22 3.83 3.69 3.87
CA SER A 22 4.24 4.68 4.88
C SER A 22 3.58 4.33 6.20
N GLU A 23 4.38 3.88 7.17
CA GLU A 23 3.93 3.65 8.55
C GLU A 23 3.38 4.92 9.20
N TYR A 24 4.02 6.06 8.94
CA TYR A 24 3.62 7.35 9.51
C TYR A 24 2.21 7.75 9.08
N LEU A 25 1.88 7.54 7.81
CA LEU A 25 0.55 7.84 7.27
C LEU A 25 -0.43 6.69 7.47
N ASN A 26 0.06 5.50 7.81
CA ASN A 26 -0.66 4.24 7.68
C ASN A 26 -1.34 4.14 6.31
N GLY A 27 -0.54 4.22 5.24
CA GLY A 27 -1.05 4.33 3.87
C GLY A 27 -0.15 3.71 2.81
N PHE A 28 -0.77 3.23 1.74
CA PHE A 28 -0.12 2.56 0.62
C PHE A 28 -0.10 3.44 -0.63
N PHE A 29 1.00 3.38 -1.38
CA PHE A 29 1.23 4.13 -2.60
C PHE A 29 1.65 3.19 -3.72
N CYS A 30 1.06 3.32 -4.90
CA CYS A 30 1.39 2.46 -6.05
C CYS A 30 2.55 2.97 -6.90
N SER A 31 3.04 4.17 -6.61
CA SER A 31 4.20 4.78 -7.26
C SER A 31 4.67 5.99 -6.44
N PRO A 32 5.94 6.42 -6.61
CA PRO A 32 6.44 7.66 -6.01
C PRO A 32 5.61 8.89 -6.37
N ASP A 33 5.09 8.95 -7.60
CA ASP A 33 4.25 10.07 -8.07
C ASP A 33 2.96 10.19 -7.24
N CYS A 34 2.35 9.08 -6.85
CA CYS A 34 1.16 9.08 -5.99
C CYS A 34 1.45 9.49 -4.54
N ALA A 35 2.72 9.54 -4.16
CA ALA A 35 3.19 9.93 -2.84
C ALA A 35 3.81 11.34 -2.81
N GLN A 36 3.89 12.03 -3.95
CA GLN A 36 4.58 13.33 -4.08
C GLN A 36 4.01 14.40 -3.14
N ASP A 37 2.69 14.43 -2.95
CA ASP A 37 2.03 15.38 -2.03
C ASP A 37 2.29 15.06 -0.55
N PHE A 38 2.86 13.88 -0.26
CA PHE A 38 3.19 13.35 1.06
C PHE A 38 4.71 13.26 1.26
N TYR A 39 5.49 14.04 0.50
CA TYR A 39 6.94 13.89 0.34
C TYR A 39 7.73 13.58 1.61
N PHE A 40 7.50 14.32 2.71
CA PHE A 40 8.21 14.08 3.97
C PHE A 40 7.89 12.74 4.62
N ASP A 41 6.64 12.29 4.50
CA ASP A 41 6.15 11.03 5.07
C ASP A 41 6.48 9.84 4.17
N TYR A 42 6.58 10.09 2.86
CA TYR A 42 7.08 9.16 1.86
C TYR A 42 8.59 8.96 1.97
N MET A 43 9.38 9.96 2.38
CA MET A 43 10.81 9.71 2.67
C MET A 43 11.04 8.67 3.78
N GLY A 44 10.01 8.36 4.57
CA GLY A 44 9.99 7.28 5.56
C GLY A 44 9.25 6.02 5.12
N SER A 45 8.74 5.93 3.89
CA SER A 45 8.12 4.70 3.38
C SER A 45 9.16 3.65 3.01
N TYR A 46 8.69 2.41 2.93
CA TYR A 46 9.46 1.28 2.45
C TYR A 46 8.67 0.47 1.45
N LEU A 47 9.38 -0.34 0.65
CA LEU A 47 8.77 -1.26 -0.30
C LEU A 47 7.88 -2.24 0.47
N PHE A 48 6.61 -2.30 0.09
CA PHE A 48 5.64 -3.19 0.70
C PHE A 48 5.74 -4.60 0.11
N CYS A 49 6.03 -5.57 0.97
CA CYS A 49 6.06 -6.98 0.64
C CYS A 49 4.92 -7.69 1.40
N PRO A 50 3.87 -8.21 0.74
CA PRO A 50 2.75 -8.85 1.43
C PRO A 50 3.15 -9.99 2.38
N GLU A 51 4.27 -10.68 2.11
CA GLU A 51 4.78 -11.78 2.95
C GLU A 51 5.26 -11.33 4.33
N ASP A 52 5.62 -10.04 4.48
CA ASP A 52 6.07 -9.45 5.74
C ASP A 52 4.91 -8.90 6.59
N HIS A 53 3.68 -8.92 6.06
CA HIS A 53 2.50 -8.29 6.65
C HIS A 53 1.37 -9.32 6.87
N ASN A 54 1.25 -9.83 8.10
CA ASN A 54 0.28 -10.86 8.47
C ASN A 54 -1.19 -10.41 8.38
N ASP A 55 -1.42 -9.09 8.34
CA ASP A 55 -2.71 -8.44 8.22
C ASP A 55 -3.15 -8.23 6.75
N VAL A 56 -2.34 -8.65 5.79
CA VAL A 56 -2.65 -8.52 4.35
C VAL A 56 -2.67 -9.88 3.67
N ILE A 57 -3.68 -10.09 2.83
CA ILE A 57 -3.78 -11.30 2.00
C ILE A 57 -3.96 -10.96 0.52
N VAL A 58 -3.39 -11.81 -0.34
CA VAL A 58 -3.62 -11.77 -1.80
C VAL A 58 -4.81 -12.65 -2.15
N LYS A 59 -5.81 -12.11 -2.83
CA LYS A 59 -6.97 -12.87 -3.31
C LYS A 59 -7.44 -12.32 -4.65
N ASN A 60 -7.68 -13.20 -5.62
CA ASN A 60 -8.18 -12.81 -6.95
C ASN A 60 -7.35 -11.69 -7.63
N GLY A 61 -6.03 -11.66 -7.41
CA GLY A 61 -5.14 -10.64 -7.97
C GLY A 61 -5.12 -9.29 -7.24
N ASN A 62 -5.89 -9.13 -6.16
CA ASN A 62 -5.92 -7.91 -5.36
C ASN A 62 -5.39 -8.17 -3.94
N LEU A 63 -4.90 -7.10 -3.30
CA LEU A 63 -4.51 -7.10 -1.89
C LEU A 63 -5.69 -6.71 -1.00
N PHE A 64 -5.87 -7.41 0.11
CA PHE A 64 -6.93 -7.15 1.09
C PHE A 64 -6.36 -7.00 2.49
N MET A 65 -6.85 -6.00 3.22
CA MET A 65 -6.59 -5.88 4.65
C MET A 65 -7.56 -6.79 5.42
N VAL A 66 -7.02 -7.54 6.37
CA VAL A 66 -7.77 -8.39 7.29
C VAL A 66 -7.90 -7.62 8.61
N GLU A 67 -9.13 -7.24 8.96
CA GLU A 67 -9.40 -6.64 10.27
C GLU A 67 -9.38 -7.75 11.32
N GLU A 68 -8.79 -7.48 12.49
CA GLU A 68 -8.82 -8.38 13.67
C GLU A 68 -10.25 -8.68 14.15
#